data_AF-A0A2N2MD21-F1
#
_entry.id   AF-A0A2N2MD21-F1
#
_cell.length_a   1.000
_cell.length_b   1.000
_cell.length_c   1.000
_cell.angle_alpha   90.00
_cell.angle_beta   90.00
_cell.angle_gamma   90.00
#
_symmetry.space_group_name_H-M   'P 1'
#
loop_
_entity.id
_entity.type
_entity.pdbx_description
1 polymer ?
#
loop_
_entity_poly.entity_id
_entity_poly.type
_entity_poly.pdbx_seq_one_letter_code
_entity_poly.pdbx_strand_id
1 'polypeptide(L)'
;MATWIAHLRLAENLLKRIPNLDESQFAIGNVAPDSGIPDENWEKFNPPPEVTHFKISEGVHKNIADLKFYRQYLADVKPEDAARFSLRLGYFFHLVTDNLWSIKIGIPTTERYPQEFAADPKFIWTVKGDWYGLDFIHVRDHPDSLFWRVFLQAHPLNFDLDFLPLAAVEQQLQYIKEFYQRTDEKIQAYYTRDYSYLSQAEMDRFIAETTDTLEQVYLALWRSKINPNSHLSALQLLETIQ
;
A
#
# COMPACT_ATOMS: atom_id res chain seq x y z
N MET A 1 3.92 6.93 -0.61
CA MET A 1 3.19 5.68 -0.82
C MET A 1 4.21 4.59 -0.71
N ALA A 2 3.91 3.60 0.11
CA ALA A 2 4.72 2.38 0.14
C ALA A 2 4.69 1.73 -1.25
N THR A 3 5.66 0.87 -1.52
CA THR A 3 5.70 0.21 -2.81
C THR A 3 4.65 -0.90 -2.91
N TRP A 4 4.30 -1.30 -4.13
CA TRP A 4 3.32 -2.37 -4.36
C TRP A 4 3.73 -3.69 -3.70
N ILE A 5 5.00 -4.06 -3.75
CA ILE A 5 5.45 -5.30 -3.11
C ILE A 5 5.48 -5.15 -1.59
N ALA A 6 5.78 -3.98 -1.03
CA ALA A 6 5.62 -3.76 0.41
C ALA A 6 4.16 -4.00 0.86
N HIS A 7 3.18 -3.47 0.12
CA HIS A 7 1.75 -3.74 0.37
C HIS A 7 1.41 -5.23 0.24
N LEU A 8 1.90 -5.93 -0.78
CA LEU A 8 1.65 -7.37 -0.96
C LEU A 8 2.32 -8.23 0.11
N ARG A 9 3.50 -7.85 0.61
CA ARG A 9 4.18 -8.51 1.74
C ARG A 9 3.38 -8.39 3.03
N LEU A 10 2.82 -7.20 3.30
CA LEU A 10 1.93 -6.99 4.44
C LEU A 10 0.65 -7.81 4.30
N ALA A 11 0.05 -7.82 3.10
CA ALA A 11 -1.12 -8.63 2.80
C ALA A 11 -0.84 -10.12 3.05
N GLU A 12 0.30 -10.64 2.57
CA GLU A 12 0.69 -12.04 2.78
C GLU A 12 0.81 -12.43 4.26
N ASN A 13 1.38 -11.54 5.07
CA ASN A 13 1.47 -11.79 6.51
C ASN A 13 0.09 -11.77 7.18
N LEU A 14 -0.77 -10.82 6.79
CA LEU A 14 -2.10 -10.64 7.37
C LEU A 14 -3.07 -11.77 6.98
N LEU A 15 -2.93 -12.38 5.80
CA LEU A 15 -3.69 -13.57 5.40
C LEU A 15 -3.47 -14.76 6.36
N LYS A 16 -2.32 -14.81 7.04
CA LYS A 16 -2.02 -15.84 8.06
C LYS A 16 -2.66 -15.53 9.42
N ARG A 17 -3.06 -14.27 9.65
CA ARG A 17 -3.53 -13.76 10.95
C ARG A 17 -5.04 -13.49 10.96
N ILE A 18 -5.61 -13.16 9.81
CA ILE A 18 -7.03 -12.85 9.64
C ILE A 18 -7.69 -13.99 8.85
N PRO A 19 -8.56 -14.80 9.49
CA PRO A 19 -9.15 -15.96 8.84
C PRO A 19 -10.21 -15.56 7.81
N ASN A 20 -10.47 -16.46 6.85
CA ASN A 20 -11.55 -16.39 5.87
C ASN A 20 -11.50 -15.19 4.91
N LEU A 21 -10.31 -14.66 4.65
CA LEU A 21 -10.11 -13.69 3.59
C LEU A 21 -9.97 -14.40 2.23
N ASP A 22 -10.65 -13.90 1.21
CA ASP A 22 -10.30 -14.16 -0.18
C ASP A 22 -8.92 -13.54 -0.49
N GLU A 23 -7.91 -14.40 -0.75
CA GLU A 23 -6.52 -13.96 -0.96
C GLU A 23 -6.38 -13.05 -2.19
N SER A 24 -7.08 -13.35 -3.28
CA SER A 24 -7.00 -12.61 -4.54
C SER A 24 -7.59 -11.22 -4.38
N GLN A 25 -8.79 -11.12 -3.80
CA GLN A 25 -9.44 -9.84 -3.59
C GLN A 25 -8.68 -9.00 -2.55
N PHE A 26 -8.14 -9.61 -1.51
CA PHE A 26 -7.34 -8.90 -0.51
C PHE A 26 -6.05 -8.33 -1.10
N ALA A 27 -5.37 -9.10 -1.95
CA ALA A 27 -4.17 -8.65 -2.66
C ALA A 27 -4.49 -7.47 -3.61
N ILE A 28 -5.59 -7.55 -4.37
CA ILE A 28 -6.07 -6.45 -5.23
C ILE A 28 -6.40 -5.21 -4.41
N GLY A 29 -7.11 -5.38 -3.30
CA GLY A 29 -7.45 -4.28 -2.39
C GLY A 29 -6.20 -3.51 -1.94
N ASN A 30 -5.13 -4.22 -1.60
CA ASN A 30 -3.87 -3.62 -1.13
C ASN A 30 -3.11 -2.82 -2.22
N VAL A 31 -3.51 -2.86 -3.49
CA VAL A 31 -2.88 -2.07 -4.55
C VAL A 31 -3.87 -1.15 -5.29
N ALA A 32 -5.17 -1.38 -5.15
CA ALA A 32 -6.20 -0.62 -5.85
C ALA A 32 -6.16 0.90 -5.64
N PRO A 33 -5.78 1.46 -4.46
CA PRO A 33 -5.70 2.91 -4.29
C PRO A 33 -4.73 3.60 -5.27
N ASP A 34 -3.70 2.89 -5.73
CA ASP A 34 -2.69 3.36 -6.70
C ASP A 34 -3.15 3.28 -8.17
N SER A 35 -4.44 3.03 -8.42
CA SER A 35 -4.98 2.82 -9.76
C SER A 35 -5.48 4.10 -10.45
N GLY A 36 -5.09 5.28 -9.98
CA GLY A 36 -5.35 6.51 -10.73
C GLY A 36 -4.66 6.43 -12.10
N ILE A 37 -5.37 6.79 -13.17
CA ILE A 37 -4.79 6.78 -14.53
C ILE A 37 -3.88 8.01 -14.67
N PRO A 38 -2.57 7.84 -14.90
CA PRO A 38 -1.66 8.96 -15.09
C PRO A 38 -1.92 9.68 -16.42
N ASP A 39 -1.69 10.99 -16.45
CA ASP A 39 -1.50 11.73 -17.68
C ASP A 39 -0.16 11.36 -18.35
N GLU A 40 0.08 11.89 -19.56
CA GLU A 40 1.28 11.55 -20.35
C GLU A 40 2.60 11.80 -19.60
N ASN A 41 2.60 12.76 -18.67
CA ASN A 41 3.77 13.17 -17.89
C ASN A 41 3.86 12.49 -16.52
N TRP A 42 2.87 11.67 -16.14
CA TRP A 42 2.77 11.04 -14.82
C TRP A 42 2.71 12.05 -13.66
N GLU A 43 2.16 13.23 -13.93
CA GLU A 43 2.04 14.33 -12.96
C GLU A 43 0.62 14.41 -12.39
N LYS A 44 -0.39 14.10 -13.19
CA LYS A 44 -1.80 14.13 -12.80
C LYS A 44 -2.42 12.75 -12.95
N PHE A 45 -3.29 12.40 -12.01
CA PHE A 45 -3.95 11.11 -11.96
C PHE A 45 -5.46 11.29 -12.00
N ASN A 46 -6.17 10.40 -12.67
CA ASN A 46 -7.63 10.35 -12.70
C ASN A 46 -8.15 8.96 -12.31
N PRO A 47 -8.86 8.79 -11.18
CA PRO A 47 -9.14 9.82 -10.16
C PRO A 47 -7.86 10.28 -9.44
N PRO A 48 -7.84 11.51 -8.89
CA PRO A 48 -6.65 12.04 -8.23
C PRO A 48 -6.45 11.43 -6.83
N PRO A 49 -5.25 11.54 -6.22
CA PRO A 49 -4.95 10.96 -4.91
C PRO A 49 -5.85 11.49 -3.78
N GLU A 50 -6.40 12.69 -3.87
CA GLU A 50 -7.38 13.23 -2.91
C GLU A 50 -8.65 12.36 -2.85
N VAL A 51 -8.98 11.72 -3.99
CA VAL A 51 -10.11 10.80 -4.11
C VAL A 51 -9.69 9.39 -3.75
N THR A 52 -8.67 8.82 -4.39
CA THR A 52 -8.31 7.41 -4.17
C THR A 52 -7.65 7.17 -2.80
N HIS A 53 -6.87 8.12 -2.30
CA HIS A 53 -6.19 7.99 -1.01
C HIS A 53 -6.86 8.77 0.11
N PHE A 54 -8.03 9.41 -0.11
CA PHE A 54 -8.69 10.22 0.92
C PHE A 54 -7.74 11.24 1.57
N LYS A 55 -6.84 11.82 0.76
CA LYS A 55 -5.81 12.76 1.22
C LYS A 55 -6.48 14.07 1.66
N ILE A 56 -6.16 14.56 2.85
CA ILE A 56 -6.77 15.78 3.43
C ILE A 56 -5.84 17.00 3.46
N SER A 57 -4.59 16.87 3.00
CA SER A 57 -3.64 17.99 2.95
C SER A 57 -2.87 18.04 1.62
N GLU A 58 -2.50 19.23 1.18
CA GLU A 58 -1.70 19.45 -0.03
C GLU A 58 -0.20 19.12 0.13
N GLY A 59 0.28 18.90 1.36
CA GLY A 59 1.69 18.62 1.66
C GLY A 59 2.29 17.38 0.99
N VAL A 60 3.63 17.33 0.95
CA VAL A 60 4.44 16.22 0.39
C VAL A 60 4.25 14.94 1.21
N HIS A 61 4.07 15.07 2.53
CA HIS A 61 3.78 13.96 3.43
C HIS A 61 2.29 13.62 3.40
N LYS A 62 1.98 12.33 3.46
CA LYS A 62 0.61 11.83 3.33
C LYS A 62 -0.12 12.01 4.66
N ASN A 63 -1.20 12.80 4.61
CA ASN A 63 -2.21 12.86 5.65
C ASN A 63 -3.48 12.23 5.07
N ILE A 64 -3.63 10.93 5.26
CA ILE A 64 -4.73 10.13 4.72
C ILE A 64 -5.77 9.92 5.81
N ALA A 65 -7.02 10.29 5.52
CA ALA A 65 -8.14 10.04 6.41
C ALA A 65 -8.70 8.62 6.19
N ASP A 66 -7.91 7.59 6.50
CA ASP A 66 -8.24 6.18 6.22
C ASP A 66 -9.58 5.72 6.84
N LEU A 67 -9.96 6.28 8.00
CA LEU A 67 -11.24 5.93 8.64
C LEU A 67 -12.46 6.50 7.89
N LYS A 68 -12.28 7.47 6.99
CA LYS A 68 -13.34 7.90 6.09
C LYS A 68 -13.71 6.79 5.11
N PHE A 69 -12.71 6.12 4.51
CA PHE A 69 -12.95 4.95 3.69
C PHE A 69 -13.61 3.83 4.50
N TYR A 70 -13.09 3.55 5.71
CA TYR A 70 -13.66 2.53 6.59
C TYR A 70 -15.17 2.75 6.79
N ARG A 71 -15.57 3.96 7.21
CA ARG A 71 -16.97 4.27 7.49
C ARG A 71 -17.87 4.20 6.25
N GLN A 72 -17.40 4.70 5.12
CA GLN A 72 -18.22 4.82 3.92
C GLN A 72 -18.34 3.51 3.15
N TYR A 73 -17.27 2.71 3.14
CA TYR A 73 -17.16 1.57 2.23
C TYR A 73 -16.97 0.25 2.95
N LEU A 74 -16.45 0.18 4.18
CA LEU A 74 -16.07 -1.11 4.78
C LEU A 74 -16.89 -1.52 6.02
N ALA A 75 -17.33 -0.57 6.84
CA ALA A 75 -17.97 -0.83 8.14
C ALA A 75 -19.22 -1.73 8.04
N ASP A 76 -20.03 -1.55 6.99
CA ASP A 76 -21.27 -2.31 6.77
C ASP A 76 -21.08 -3.57 5.91
N VAL A 77 -19.85 -3.86 5.50
CA VAL A 77 -19.54 -5.04 4.69
C VAL A 77 -19.36 -6.24 5.60
N LYS A 78 -20.22 -7.23 5.38
CA LYS A 78 -20.23 -8.45 6.17
C LYS A 78 -19.08 -9.39 5.78
N PRO A 79 -18.32 -9.97 6.72
CA PRO A 79 -17.25 -10.92 6.41
C PRO A 79 -17.70 -12.16 5.62
N GLU A 80 -18.99 -12.51 5.64
CA GLU A 80 -19.54 -13.60 4.83
C GLU A 80 -19.53 -13.29 3.33
N ASP A 81 -19.54 -12.01 2.94
CA ASP A 81 -19.23 -11.56 1.57
C ASP A 81 -17.70 -11.45 1.43
N ALA A 82 -17.03 -12.61 1.50
CA ALA A 82 -15.57 -12.70 1.64
C ALA A 82 -14.82 -11.92 0.56
N ALA A 83 -15.29 -11.95 -0.68
CA ALA A 83 -14.67 -11.23 -1.81
C ALA A 83 -14.71 -9.72 -1.60
N ARG A 84 -15.90 -9.15 -1.34
CA ARG A 84 -16.06 -7.71 -1.12
C ARG A 84 -15.38 -7.24 0.15
N PHE A 85 -15.50 -8.03 1.22
CA PHE A 85 -14.88 -7.76 2.51
C PHE A 85 -13.36 -7.71 2.38
N SER A 86 -12.75 -8.74 1.78
CA SER A 86 -11.31 -8.79 1.52
C SER A 86 -10.83 -7.63 0.67
N LEU A 87 -11.51 -7.32 -0.44
CA LEU A 87 -11.10 -6.21 -1.30
C LEU A 87 -11.05 -4.89 -0.53
N ARG A 88 -12.12 -4.59 0.20
CA ARG A 88 -12.24 -3.31 0.91
C ARG A 88 -11.34 -3.28 2.15
N LEU A 89 -11.13 -4.41 2.84
CA LEU A 89 -10.15 -4.50 3.93
C LEU A 89 -8.73 -4.26 3.42
N GLY A 90 -8.37 -4.86 2.28
CA GLY A 90 -7.07 -4.61 1.65
C GLY A 90 -6.90 -3.15 1.24
N TYR A 91 -7.94 -2.53 0.69
CA TYR A 91 -7.96 -1.11 0.36
C TYR A 91 -7.72 -0.24 1.59
N PHE A 92 -8.44 -0.52 2.68
CA PHE A 92 -8.28 0.20 3.93
C PHE A 92 -6.86 0.04 4.50
N PHE A 93 -6.29 -1.16 4.48
CA PHE A 93 -4.93 -1.38 4.97
C PHE A 93 -3.86 -0.73 4.11
N HIS A 94 -4.06 -0.61 2.80
CA HIS A 94 -3.18 0.21 1.97
C HIS A 94 -3.14 1.65 2.49
N LEU A 95 -4.30 2.26 2.77
CA LEU A 95 -4.37 3.64 3.27
C LEU A 95 -3.64 3.81 4.60
N VAL A 96 -3.82 2.89 5.54
CA VAL A 96 -3.12 2.90 6.84
C VAL A 96 -1.62 2.69 6.65
N THR A 97 -1.23 1.77 5.78
CA THR A 97 0.19 1.49 5.44
C THR A 97 0.86 2.73 4.86
N ASP A 98 0.17 3.49 4.03
CA ASP A 98 0.71 4.68 3.39
C ASP A 98 0.96 5.83 4.39
N ASN A 99 0.08 5.97 5.40
CA ASN A 99 0.32 6.84 6.55
C ASN A 99 1.58 6.39 7.32
N LEU A 100 1.68 5.10 7.64
CA LEU A 100 2.85 4.54 8.34
C LEU A 100 4.14 4.68 7.53
N TRP A 101 4.09 4.49 6.22
CA TRP A 101 5.24 4.70 5.34
C TRP A 101 5.70 6.15 5.36
N SER A 102 4.77 7.11 5.32
CA SER A 102 5.11 8.52 5.43
C SER A 102 5.81 8.83 6.75
N ILE A 103 5.31 8.30 7.86
CA ILE A 103 5.86 8.54 9.21
C ILE A 103 7.22 7.85 9.41
N LYS A 104 7.34 6.58 8.99
CA LYS A 104 8.50 5.73 9.32
C LYS A 104 9.62 5.79 8.30
N ILE A 105 9.31 6.06 7.03
CA ILE A 105 10.28 6.05 5.92
C ILE A 105 10.37 7.41 5.24
N GLY A 106 9.23 7.95 4.77
CA GLY A 106 9.18 9.15 3.95
C GLY A 106 9.77 10.39 4.64
N ILE A 107 9.19 10.78 5.79
CA ILE A 107 9.65 11.93 6.59
C ILE A 107 11.11 11.75 7.02
N PRO A 108 11.51 10.63 7.66
CA PRO A 108 12.90 10.43 8.08
C PRO A 108 13.90 10.48 6.92
N THR A 109 13.52 10.03 5.73
CA THR A 109 14.39 10.12 4.54
C THR A 109 14.59 11.58 4.11
N THR A 110 13.52 12.37 4.06
CA THR A 110 13.62 13.80 3.74
C THR A 110 14.44 14.56 4.78
N GLU A 111 14.31 14.22 6.07
CA GLU A 111 15.09 14.82 7.15
C GLU A 111 16.58 14.42 7.12
N ARG A 112 16.90 13.22 6.60
CA ARG A 112 18.28 12.73 6.48
C ARG A 112 19.03 13.35 5.30
N TYR A 113 18.33 13.69 4.21
CA TYR A 113 18.92 14.21 2.96
C TYR A 113 18.34 15.58 2.55
N PRO A 114 18.30 16.59 3.44
CA PRO A 114 17.62 17.84 3.16
C PRO A 114 18.30 18.65 2.04
N GLN A 115 19.62 18.52 1.88
CA GLN A 115 20.39 19.26 0.87
C GLN A 115 20.14 18.72 -0.54
N GLU A 116 20.06 17.39 -0.68
CA GLU A 116 19.81 16.70 -1.93
C GLU A 116 18.39 17.00 -2.44
N PHE A 117 17.39 16.96 -1.55
CA PHE A 117 16.01 17.33 -1.89
C PHE A 117 15.86 18.81 -2.23
N ALA A 118 16.63 19.70 -1.59
CA ALA A 118 16.64 21.12 -1.93
C ALA A 118 17.31 21.40 -3.29
N ALA A 119 18.34 20.62 -3.64
CA ALA A 119 19.09 20.77 -4.88
C ALA A 119 18.35 20.20 -6.11
N ASP A 120 17.67 19.06 -5.96
CA ASP A 120 16.95 18.40 -7.05
C ASP A 120 15.57 17.87 -6.59
N PRO A 121 14.46 18.48 -7.04
CA PRO A 121 13.11 17.98 -6.77
C PRO A 121 12.86 16.55 -7.26
N LYS A 122 13.64 16.05 -8.23
CA LYS A 122 13.56 14.69 -8.77
C LYS A 122 14.41 13.68 -7.99
N PHE A 123 15.15 14.11 -6.96
CA PHE A 123 15.97 13.23 -6.13
C PHE A 123 15.18 12.07 -5.50
N ILE A 124 13.86 12.25 -5.30
CA ILE A 124 12.96 11.17 -4.86
C ILE A 124 13.03 9.92 -5.75
N TRP A 125 13.32 10.05 -7.05
CA TRP A 125 13.45 8.89 -7.95
C TRP A 125 14.75 8.11 -7.71
N THR A 126 15.82 8.78 -7.28
CA THR A 126 17.05 8.14 -6.83
C THR A 126 16.78 7.32 -5.58
N VAL A 127 16.08 7.89 -4.60
CA VAL A 127 15.65 7.22 -3.35
C VAL A 127 14.74 6.02 -3.66
N LYS A 128 13.70 6.22 -4.48
CA LYS A 128 12.78 5.14 -4.89
C LYS A 128 13.47 4.01 -5.65
N GLY A 129 14.63 4.26 -6.25
CA GLY A 129 15.45 3.20 -6.85
C GLY A 129 15.85 2.12 -5.83
N ASP A 130 16.06 2.48 -4.57
CA ASP A 130 16.33 1.50 -3.51
C ASP A 130 15.05 0.74 -3.15
N TRP A 131 13.94 1.46 -3.02
CA TRP A 131 12.64 0.86 -2.65
C TRP A 131 12.20 -0.19 -3.68
N TYR A 132 12.20 0.16 -4.97
CA TYR A 132 11.85 -0.79 -6.02
C TYR A 132 12.92 -1.86 -6.23
N GLY A 133 14.19 -1.55 -5.96
CA GLY A 133 15.25 -2.57 -6.00
C GLY A 133 15.01 -3.66 -4.96
N LEU A 134 14.63 -3.28 -3.73
CA LEU A 134 14.26 -4.23 -2.68
C LEU A 134 12.99 -5.02 -3.02
N ASP A 135 12.01 -4.41 -3.69
CA ASP A 135 10.84 -5.13 -4.19
C ASP A 135 11.23 -6.23 -5.18
N PHE A 136 12.09 -5.90 -6.15
CA PHE A 136 12.59 -6.86 -7.13
C PHE A 136 13.38 -7.98 -6.47
N ILE A 137 14.29 -7.67 -5.54
CA ILE A 137 15.00 -8.67 -4.74
C ILE A 137 13.99 -9.59 -4.07
N HIS A 138 13.02 -9.02 -3.35
CA HIS A 138 12.05 -9.81 -2.59
C HIS A 138 11.28 -10.80 -3.48
N VAL A 139 10.67 -10.33 -4.58
CA VAL A 139 9.90 -11.23 -5.46
C VAL A 139 10.78 -12.29 -6.13
N ARG A 140 12.07 -12.02 -6.40
CA ARG A 140 12.96 -13.04 -6.97
C ARG A 140 13.40 -14.08 -5.95
N ASP A 141 13.65 -13.66 -4.71
CA ASP A 141 14.11 -14.56 -3.64
C ASP A 141 12.97 -15.39 -3.04
N HIS A 142 11.71 -14.98 -3.24
CA HIS A 142 10.51 -15.62 -2.69
C HIS A 142 9.55 -16.04 -3.82
N PRO A 143 9.83 -17.13 -4.54
CA PRO A 143 8.99 -17.60 -5.65
C PRO A 143 7.59 -18.09 -5.21
N ASP A 144 7.40 -18.30 -3.90
CA ASP A 144 6.14 -18.67 -3.26
C ASP A 144 5.35 -17.45 -2.72
N SER A 145 5.90 -16.25 -2.85
CA SER A 145 5.27 -15.01 -2.39
C SER A 145 3.89 -14.80 -3.00
N LEU A 146 3.05 -14.05 -2.28
CA LEU A 146 1.70 -13.68 -2.69
C LEU A 146 1.65 -13.07 -4.10
N PHE A 147 2.69 -12.35 -4.50
CA PHE A 147 2.80 -11.81 -5.86
C PHE A 147 2.70 -12.93 -6.92
N TRP A 148 3.55 -13.95 -6.84
CA TRP A 148 3.59 -15.04 -7.82
C TRP A 148 2.42 -16.00 -7.67
N ARG A 149 2.13 -16.42 -6.44
CA ARG A 149 1.17 -17.49 -6.16
C ARG A 149 -0.28 -17.07 -6.37
N VAL A 150 -0.59 -15.79 -6.15
CA VAL A 150 -1.98 -15.29 -6.14
C VAL A 150 -2.15 -14.09 -7.06
N PHE A 151 -1.40 -13.01 -6.82
CA PHE A 151 -1.66 -11.71 -7.43
C PHE A 151 -1.58 -11.74 -8.96
N LEU A 152 -0.64 -12.50 -9.54
CA LEU A 152 -0.52 -12.64 -11.00
C LEU A 152 -1.82 -13.09 -11.68
N GLN A 153 -2.55 -14.02 -11.08
CA GLN A 153 -3.79 -14.57 -11.62
C GLN A 153 -5.05 -13.91 -11.05
N ALA A 154 -4.89 -12.95 -10.13
CA ALA A 154 -6.01 -12.28 -9.48
C ALA A 154 -6.73 -11.34 -10.46
N HIS A 155 -8.06 -11.33 -10.39
CA HIS A 155 -8.94 -10.42 -11.11
C HIS A 155 -9.98 -9.83 -10.15
N PRO A 156 -10.37 -8.54 -10.28
CA PRO A 156 -11.37 -7.95 -9.42
C PRO A 156 -12.72 -8.65 -9.57
N LEU A 157 -13.36 -8.98 -8.44
CA LEU A 157 -14.71 -9.53 -8.41
C LEU A 157 -15.65 -8.53 -7.74
N ASN A 158 -16.81 -8.29 -8.37
CA ASN A 158 -17.85 -7.41 -7.82
C ASN A 158 -17.33 -6.02 -7.40
N PHE A 159 -16.43 -5.44 -8.21
CA PHE A 159 -15.80 -4.15 -7.91
C PHE A 159 -16.82 -3.02 -8.02
N ASP A 160 -17.17 -2.42 -6.88
CA ASP A 160 -18.30 -1.50 -6.74
C ASP A 160 -17.93 -0.22 -5.95
N LEU A 161 -16.67 0.22 -6.02
CA LEU A 161 -16.24 1.52 -5.50
C LEU A 161 -16.59 2.61 -6.52
N ASP A 162 -17.60 3.43 -6.20
CA ASP A 162 -18.17 4.46 -7.07
C ASP A 162 -17.16 5.53 -7.53
N PHE A 163 -16.14 5.78 -6.72
CA PHE A 163 -15.10 6.77 -6.98
C PHE A 163 -13.89 6.23 -7.76
N LEU A 164 -13.79 4.92 -8.01
CA LEU A 164 -12.63 4.29 -8.65
C LEU A 164 -13.07 3.40 -9.83
N PRO A 165 -12.80 3.79 -11.08
CA PRO A 165 -13.21 3.00 -12.24
C PRO A 165 -12.52 1.62 -12.29
N LEU A 166 -13.29 0.55 -12.53
CA LEU A 166 -12.77 -0.82 -12.68
C LEU A 166 -11.67 -0.90 -13.75
N ALA A 167 -11.87 -0.25 -14.91
CA ALA A 167 -10.87 -0.26 -15.98
C ALA A 167 -9.51 0.34 -15.56
N ALA A 168 -9.52 1.33 -14.66
CA ALA A 168 -8.31 1.93 -14.12
C ALA A 168 -7.57 0.93 -13.21
N VAL A 169 -8.31 0.18 -12.39
CA VAL A 169 -7.78 -0.91 -11.57
C VAL A 169 -7.21 -2.02 -12.44
N GLU A 170 -7.94 -2.49 -13.45
CA GLU A 170 -7.46 -3.54 -14.36
C GLU A 170 -6.17 -3.14 -15.09
N GLN A 171 -6.09 -1.91 -15.57
CA GLN A 171 -4.88 -1.36 -16.18
C GLN A 171 -3.71 -1.35 -15.21
N GLN A 172 -3.92 -0.88 -13.97
CA GLN A 172 -2.86 -0.82 -12.96
C GLN A 172 -2.41 -2.22 -12.54
N LEU A 173 -3.33 -3.16 -12.36
CA LEU A 173 -3.01 -4.56 -12.07
C LEU A 173 -2.15 -5.15 -13.18
N GLN A 174 -2.53 -4.94 -14.45
CA GLN A 174 -1.75 -5.42 -15.59
C GLN A 174 -0.33 -4.82 -15.59
N TYR A 175 -0.22 -3.50 -15.38
CA TYR A 175 1.08 -2.83 -15.30
C TYR A 175 1.98 -3.42 -14.20
N ILE A 176 1.46 -3.61 -12.98
CA ILE A 176 2.23 -4.16 -11.86
C ILE A 176 2.68 -5.60 -12.16
N LYS A 177 1.77 -6.42 -12.70
CA LYS A 177 2.06 -7.82 -13.07
C LYS A 177 3.18 -7.89 -14.08
N GLU A 178 3.14 -7.08 -15.13
CA GLU A 178 4.18 -7.03 -16.15
C GLU A 178 5.50 -6.48 -15.60
N PHE A 179 5.43 -5.42 -14.80
CA PHE A 179 6.60 -4.72 -14.28
C PHE A 179 7.51 -5.64 -13.46
N TYR A 180 6.96 -6.42 -12.52
CA TYR A 180 7.77 -7.30 -11.67
C TYR A 180 8.19 -8.61 -12.35
N GLN A 181 7.66 -8.91 -13.55
CA GLN A 181 8.13 -10.01 -14.40
C GLN A 181 9.33 -9.61 -15.28
N ARG A 182 9.70 -8.33 -15.32
CA ARG A 182 10.80 -7.84 -16.18
C ARG A 182 12.17 -8.33 -15.73
N THR A 183 13.03 -8.64 -16.71
CA THR A 183 14.41 -9.12 -16.50
C THR A 183 15.47 -8.31 -17.25
N ASP A 184 15.10 -7.17 -17.84
CA ASP A 184 15.99 -6.32 -18.64
C ASP A 184 17.11 -5.64 -17.82
N GLU A 185 18.08 -5.06 -18.50
CA GLU A 185 19.28 -4.44 -17.90
C GLU A 185 18.95 -3.40 -16.83
N LYS A 186 17.86 -2.64 -16.99
CA LYS A 186 17.41 -1.67 -15.97
C LYS A 186 17.06 -2.38 -14.66
N ILE A 187 16.41 -3.53 -14.75
CA ILE A 187 16.06 -4.32 -13.58
C ILE A 187 17.30 -4.97 -12.97
N GLN A 188 18.23 -5.46 -13.79
CA GLN A 188 19.50 -6.01 -13.31
C GLN A 188 20.32 -4.95 -12.55
N ALA A 189 20.30 -3.70 -13.01
CA ALA A 189 20.97 -2.59 -12.34
C ALA A 189 20.39 -2.27 -10.94
N TYR A 190 19.17 -2.73 -10.62
CA TYR A 190 18.66 -2.58 -9.26
C TYR A 190 19.42 -3.44 -8.25
N TYR A 191 19.94 -4.62 -8.63
CA TYR A 191 20.61 -5.58 -7.74
C TYR A 191 21.99 -5.15 -7.26
N THR A 192 22.62 -4.24 -7.99
CA THR A 192 23.98 -3.78 -7.73
C THR A 192 24.02 -2.45 -6.99
N ARG A 193 22.88 -1.97 -6.49
CA ARG A 193 22.78 -0.72 -5.74
C ARG A 193 23.31 -0.92 -4.31
N ASP A 194 23.83 0.15 -3.74
CA ASP A 194 24.33 0.16 -2.36
C ASP A 194 23.20 0.26 -1.31
N TYR A 195 21.95 0.51 -1.74
CA TYR A 195 20.77 0.66 -0.89
C TYR A 195 20.92 1.69 0.24
N SER A 196 21.62 2.79 -0.05
CA SER A 196 21.98 3.84 0.92
C SER A 196 20.78 4.61 1.49
N TYR A 197 19.64 4.63 0.80
CA TYR A 197 18.45 5.41 1.19
C TYR A 197 17.39 4.55 1.88
N LEU A 198 17.41 3.24 1.68
CA LEU A 198 16.62 2.28 2.42
C LEU A 198 17.30 0.91 2.34
N SER A 199 17.79 0.41 3.48
CA SER A 199 18.37 -0.93 3.55
C SER A 199 17.30 -2.02 3.61
N GLN A 200 17.67 -3.25 3.25
CA GLN A 200 16.80 -4.41 3.39
C GLN A 200 16.33 -4.60 4.85
N ALA A 201 17.22 -4.40 5.83
CA ALA A 201 16.87 -4.53 7.24
C ALA A 201 15.87 -3.47 7.72
N GLU A 202 15.93 -2.24 7.20
CA GLU A 202 14.92 -1.21 7.47
C GLU A 202 13.58 -1.56 6.83
N MET A 203 13.58 -2.04 5.59
CA MET A 203 12.36 -2.52 4.91
C MET A 203 11.72 -3.70 5.65
N ASP A 204 12.50 -4.71 6.04
CA ASP A 204 12.00 -5.91 6.73
C ASP A 204 11.41 -5.55 8.10
N ARG A 205 12.06 -4.63 8.83
CA ARG A 205 11.53 -4.09 10.08
C ARG A 205 10.23 -3.35 9.88
N PHE A 206 10.16 -2.49 8.85
CA PHE A 206 8.93 -1.80 8.49
C PHE A 206 7.79 -2.78 8.23
N ILE A 207 8.04 -3.86 7.47
CA ILE A 207 7.03 -4.88 7.17
C ILE A 207 6.57 -5.60 8.43
N ALA A 208 7.50 -6.02 9.29
CA ALA A 208 7.17 -6.71 10.53
C ALA A 208 6.30 -5.84 11.46
N GLU A 209 6.79 -4.65 11.81
CA GLU A 209 6.09 -3.74 12.72
C GLU A 209 4.75 -3.27 12.15
N THR A 210 4.68 -3.00 10.84
CA THR A 210 3.44 -2.57 10.20
C THR A 210 2.41 -3.69 10.14
N THR A 211 2.85 -4.95 9.95
CA THR A 211 1.94 -6.10 10.04
C THR A 211 1.27 -6.14 11.43
N ASP A 212 2.05 -5.99 12.50
CA ASP A 212 1.53 -6.01 13.87
C ASP A 212 0.56 -4.83 14.12
N THR A 213 0.88 -3.63 13.64
CA THR A 213 -0.02 -2.47 13.74
C THR A 213 -1.33 -2.70 12.98
N LEU A 214 -1.29 -3.22 11.75
CA LEU A 214 -2.49 -3.48 10.96
C LEU A 214 -3.39 -4.56 11.59
N GLU A 215 -2.78 -5.58 12.20
CA GLU A 215 -3.52 -6.55 13.00
C GLU A 215 -4.19 -5.89 14.22
N GLN A 216 -3.49 -5.00 14.94
CA GLN A 216 -4.09 -4.25 16.05
C GLN A 216 -5.27 -3.39 15.60
N VAL A 217 -5.15 -2.71 14.44
CA VAL A 217 -6.27 -1.97 13.83
C VAL A 217 -7.46 -2.89 13.57
N TYR A 218 -7.21 -4.06 12.97
CA TYR A 218 -8.25 -5.06 12.71
C TYR A 218 -8.93 -5.52 14.01
N LEU A 219 -8.15 -5.88 15.02
CA LEU A 219 -8.67 -6.32 16.32
C LEU A 219 -9.50 -5.22 16.98
N ALA A 220 -9.03 -3.97 16.99
CA ALA A 220 -9.74 -2.84 17.56
C ALA A 220 -11.11 -2.63 16.89
N LEU A 221 -11.16 -2.59 15.56
CA LEU A 221 -12.37 -2.27 14.81
C LEU A 221 -13.35 -3.45 14.72
N TRP A 222 -12.87 -4.68 14.49
CA TRP A 222 -13.76 -5.84 14.25
C TRP A 222 -13.97 -6.75 15.45
N ARG A 223 -12.96 -6.95 16.30
CA ARG A 223 -13.08 -7.83 17.47
C ARG A 223 -13.59 -7.06 18.68
N SER A 224 -12.93 -5.96 19.00
CA SER A 224 -13.27 -5.11 20.15
C SER A 224 -14.39 -4.11 19.84
N LYS A 225 -14.72 -3.91 18.55
CA LYS A 225 -15.79 -2.99 18.09
C LYS A 225 -15.64 -1.57 18.65
N ILE A 226 -14.40 -1.10 18.72
CA ILE A 226 -14.10 0.25 19.19
C ILE A 226 -14.66 1.24 18.17
N ASN A 227 -15.38 2.25 18.67
CA ASN A 227 -16.05 3.23 17.81
C ASN A 227 -15.02 4.23 17.24
N PRO A 228 -14.83 4.32 15.91
CA PRO A 228 -13.83 5.20 15.31
C PRO A 228 -14.35 6.63 15.02
N ASN A 229 -15.59 6.98 15.41
CA ASN A 229 -16.27 8.19 14.94
C ASN A 229 -15.56 9.52 15.28
N SER A 230 -14.71 9.56 16.30
CA SER A 230 -13.92 10.74 16.68
C SER A 230 -12.59 10.88 15.92
N HIS A 231 -12.20 9.89 15.10
CA HIS A 231 -10.86 9.82 14.51
C HIS A 231 -10.89 9.87 12.97
N LEU A 232 -9.85 10.50 12.40
CA LEU A 232 -9.64 10.57 10.95
C LEU A 232 -8.78 9.41 10.44
N SER A 233 -7.85 8.92 11.25
CA SER A 233 -7.00 7.77 10.92
C SER A 233 -7.05 6.68 11.97
N ALA A 234 -6.81 5.43 11.56
CA ALA A 234 -6.74 4.27 12.43
C ALA A 234 -5.57 4.37 13.41
N LEU A 235 -4.50 5.09 13.04
CA LEU A 235 -3.36 5.34 13.92
C LEU A 235 -3.77 6.21 15.12
N GLN A 236 -4.54 7.27 14.89
CA GLN A 236 -5.11 8.09 15.98
C GLN A 236 -6.02 7.27 16.89
N LEU A 237 -6.78 6.32 16.32
CA LEU A 237 -7.60 5.42 17.13
C LEU A 237 -6.71 4.55 18.03
N LEU A 238 -5.63 3.97 17.50
CA LEU A 238 -4.72 3.14 18.30
C LEU A 238 -4.04 3.91 19.45
N GLU A 239 -3.68 5.17 19.24
CA GLU A 239 -3.10 6.04 20.28
C GLU A 239 -4.03 6.27 21.48
N THR A 240 -5.35 6.13 21.30
CA THR A 240 -6.34 6.35 22.38
C THR A 240 -6.66 5.11 23.21
N ILE A 241 -6.22 3.94 22.76
CA ILE A 241 -6.53 2.65 23.41
C ILE A 241 -5.30 2.01 24.07
N GLN A 242 -4.13 2.62 23.90
CA GLN A 242 -2.87 2.29 24.60
C GLN A 242 -2.74 3.11 25.88
#